data_AF-X1DDF2-F1
#
_entry.id   AF-X1DDF2-F1
#
_cell.length_a   1.000
_cell.length_b   1.000
_cell.length_c   1.000
_cell.angle_alpha   90.00
_cell.angle_beta   90.00
_cell.angle_gamma   90.00
#
_symmetry.space_group_name_H-M   'P 1'
#
loop_
_entity.id
_entity.type
_entity.pdbx_description
1 polymer ?
#
loop_
_entity_poly.entity_id
_entity_poly.type
_entity_poly.pdbx_seq_one_letter_code
_entity_poly.pdbx_strand_id
1 'polypeptide(L)'
;KLYAVETEYEKIITEKEEVASQLQALANRKKDTIRRSKEVFFSTGPDSPLYTYKKKLSELFLKRQTLLINFTAKHPQVREIDDQIRAIVYEAQKELKTLLRSLESKAKDYADKLDQLREENKRLPEKALQLVRFQREVDLQASLYSQLKEKYQETLIQESSKVEEVSIVKPAVPPDKPSNMPSKLIIVATGIVMGLIIGVVFAFLAEIFDTSMGRIEDVEELLQVPVLGVIPFLESEENDKKQSRHREPERTRTRDLVTHYKPGSMGAEAFRALRTNLQFLRLETKG
;
A
#
# COMPACT_ATOMS: atom_id res chain seq x y z
N LYS A 1 46.37 17.30 25.81
CA LYS A 1 45.97 16.60 27.06
C LYS A 1 46.62 15.22 27.16
N LEU A 2 46.40 14.31 26.20
CA LEU A 2 47.04 12.97 26.18
C LEU A 2 48.57 13.05 26.30
N TYR A 3 49.22 13.83 25.42
CA TYR A 3 50.69 14.00 25.43
C TYR A 3 51.23 14.47 26.79
N ALA A 4 50.55 15.41 27.46
CA ALA A 4 50.99 15.91 28.77
C ALA A 4 50.91 14.81 29.85
N VAL A 5 49.88 13.96 29.83
CA VAL A 5 49.74 12.84 30.76
C VAL A 5 50.77 11.75 30.48
N GLU A 6 51.08 11.51 29.20
CA GLU A 6 52.11 10.55 28.76
C GLU A 6 53.50 10.98 29.24
N THR A 7 53.86 12.26 29.06
CA THR A 7 55.13 12.80 29.56
C THR A 7 55.25 12.75 31.08
N GLU A 8 54.16 13.00 31.81
CA GLU A 8 54.17 12.91 33.28
C GLU A 8 54.24 11.47 33.77
N TYR A 9 53.58 10.54 33.07
CA TYR A 9 53.68 9.10 33.36
C TYR A 9 55.11 8.59 33.14
N GLU A 10 55.76 8.96 32.03
CA GLU A 10 57.15 8.60 31.75
C GLU A 10 58.10 9.10 32.85
N LYS A 11 57.96 10.36 33.28
CA LYS A 11 58.74 10.90 34.41
C LYS A 11 58.56 10.09 35.69
N ILE A 12 57.32 9.72 36.03
CA ILE A 12 57.02 8.92 37.22
C ILE A 12 57.67 7.53 37.13
N ILE A 13 57.65 6.91 35.95
CA ILE A 13 58.30 5.61 35.72
C ILE A 13 59.82 5.73 35.88
N THR A 14 60.45 6.75 35.29
CA THR A 14 61.89 6.98 35.45
C THR A 14 62.26 7.24 36.92
N GLU A 15 61.49 8.05 37.63
CA GLU A 15 61.71 8.31 39.06
C GLU A 15 61.54 7.03 39.90
N LYS A 16 60.54 6.19 39.57
CA LYS A 16 60.32 4.90 40.23
C LYS A 16 61.51 3.96 40.03
N GLU A 17 62.03 3.86 38.81
CA GLU A 17 63.19 3.03 38.48
C GLU A 17 64.45 3.50 39.22
N GLU A 18 64.68 4.82 39.29
CA GLU A 18 65.76 5.41 40.07
C GLU A 18 65.66 5.03 41.56
N VAL A 19 64.49 5.23 42.18
CA VAL A 19 64.26 4.90 43.60
C VAL A 19 64.41 3.39 43.86
N ALA A 20 63.93 2.54 42.95
CA ALA A 20 64.08 1.09 43.05
C ALA A 20 65.55 0.66 42.98
N SER A 21 66.33 1.26 42.07
CA SER A 21 67.77 0.99 41.96
C SER A 21 68.54 1.41 43.22
N GLN A 22 68.19 2.57 43.80
CA GLN A 22 68.78 3.07 45.06
C GLN A 22 68.46 2.13 46.24
N LEU A 23 67.22 1.63 46.31
CA LEU A 23 66.80 0.67 47.33
C LEU A 23 67.58 -0.66 47.19
N GLN A 24 67.76 -1.16 45.97
CA GLN A 24 68.54 -2.38 45.71
C GLN A 24 70.02 -2.22 46.07
N ALA A 25 70.62 -1.07 45.75
CA ALA A 25 72.00 -0.74 46.13
C ALA A 25 72.19 -0.71 47.65
N LEU A 26 71.18 -0.29 48.41
CA LEU A 26 71.19 -0.33 49.87
C LEU A 26 70.94 -1.74 50.44
N ALA A 27 70.12 -2.55 49.77
CA ALA A 27 69.75 -3.91 50.21
C ALA A 27 70.88 -4.94 50.03
N ASN A 28 71.66 -4.84 48.95
CA ASN A 28 72.77 -5.75 48.64
C ASN A 28 74.01 -5.57 49.54
N ARG A 29 73.94 -4.71 50.57
CA ARG A 29 75.01 -4.42 51.55
C ARG A 29 75.29 -5.51 52.59
N LYS A 30 74.78 -6.73 52.41
CA LYS A 30 75.14 -7.88 53.26
C LYS A 30 76.56 -8.35 52.95
N LYS A 31 77.59 -7.67 53.47
CA LYS A 31 78.66 -8.27 54.33
C LYS A 31 79.98 -7.51 54.46
N ASP A 32 80.43 -6.58 53.59
CA ASP A 32 81.83 -6.09 53.75
C ASP A 32 82.23 -4.71 53.21
N THR A 33 81.29 -3.80 52.95
CA THR A 33 81.58 -2.60 52.13
C THR A 33 81.21 -1.26 52.77
N ILE A 34 81.48 -1.07 54.06
CA ILE A 34 81.53 0.30 54.63
C ILE A 34 82.67 1.11 53.98
N ARG A 35 83.68 0.47 53.38
CA ARG A 35 84.77 1.12 52.62
C ARG A 35 84.36 1.64 51.23
N ARG A 36 83.25 1.16 50.66
CA ARG A 36 82.68 1.57 49.35
C ARG A 36 81.47 2.51 49.51
N SER A 37 81.18 2.96 50.74
CA SER A 37 79.98 3.73 51.08
C SER A 37 79.91 5.14 50.49
N LYS A 38 80.96 5.57 49.78
CA LYS A 38 81.09 6.89 49.14
C LYS A 38 80.05 7.16 48.05
N GLU A 39 79.33 6.14 47.58
CA GLU A 39 78.47 6.21 46.38
C GLU A 39 76.96 6.14 46.65
N VAL A 40 76.48 6.26 47.90
CA VAL A 40 75.02 6.41 48.11
C VAL A 40 74.62 7.84 47.80
N PHE A 41 74.47 8.12 46.52
CA PHE A 41 73.89 9.36 46.03
C PHE A 41 72.37 9.18 45.98
N PHE A 42 71.68 9.78 46.95
CA PHE A 42 70.26 10.06 46.76
C PHE A 42 70.15 11.20 45.74
N SER A 43 69.44 10.95 44.63
CA SER A 43 69.21 11.91 43.53
C SER A 43 68.11 12.94 43.83
N THR A 44 67.53 12.91 45.02
CA THR A 44 66.40 13.77 45.36
C THR A 44 66.81 15.22 45.64
N GLY A 45 65.91 16.16 45.32
CA GLY A 45 66.11 17.60 45.51
C GLY A 45 66.39 18.02 46.97
N PRO A 46 66.83 19.29 47.19
CA PRO A 46 67.32 19.79 48.48
C PRO A 46 66.31 19.68 49.64
N ASP A 47 65.01 19.72 49.33
CA ASP A 47 63.92 19.71 50.32
C ASP A 47 63.50 18.30 50.79
N SER A 48 64.14 17.25 50.27
CA SER A 48 63.80 15.87 50.63
C SER A 48 64.47 15.43 51.94
N PRO A 49 63.77 14.68 52.82
CA PRO A 49 64.40 14.01 53.98
C PRO A 49 65.60 13.14 53.59
N LEU A 50 65.58 12.54 52.39
CA LEU A 50 66.67 11.74 51.84
C LEU A 50 67.94 12.57 51.59
N TYR A 51 67.80 13.85 51.24
CA TYR A 51 68.93 14.77 51.12
C TYR A 51 69.57 15.07 52.48
N THR A 52 68.74 15.20 53.53
CA THR A 52 69.23 15.35 54.91
C THR A 52 69.97 14.09 55.38
N TYR A 53 69.43 12.90 55.09
CA TYR A 53 70.10 11.63 55.40
C TYR A 53 71.41 11.46 54.62
N LYS A 54 71.46 11.88 53.35
CA LYS A 54 72.69 11.94 52.53
C LYS A 54 73.79 12.74 53.23
N LYS A 55 73.46 13.96 53.66
CA LYS A 55 74.41 14.88 54.31
C LYS A 55 74.93 14.29 55.63
N LYS A 56 74.01 13.84 56.50
CA LYS A 56 74.37 13.20 57.79
C LYS A 56 75.22 11.95 57.59
N LEU A 57 74.90 11.11 56.61
CA LEU A 57 75.70 9.93 56.28
C LEU A 57 77.11 10.31 55.81
N SER A 58 77.23 11.32 54.94
CA SER A 58 78.54 11.81 54.50
C SER A 58 79.39 12.31 55.67
N GLU A 59 78.80 13.08 56.59
CA GLU A 59 79.48 13.57 57.80
C GLU A 59 79.93 12.42 58.72
N LEU A 60 79.07 11.43 58.95
CA LEU A 60 79.41 10.25 59.77
C LEU A 60 80.47 9.37 59.12
N PHE A 61 80.45 9.21 57.79
CA PHE A 61 81.50 8.47 57.09
C PHE A 61 82.85 9.17 57.20
N LEU A 62 82.89 10.50 57.08
CA LEU A 62 84.11 11.28 57.30
C LEU A 62 84.60 11.14 58.74
N LYS A 63 83.72 11.30 59.73
CA LYS A 63 84.06 11.15 61.15
C LYS A 63 84.58 9.75 61.47
N ARG A 64 83.96 8.70 60.92
CA ARG A 64 84.44 7.32 60.99
C ARG A 64 85.84 7.17 60.40
N GLN A 65 86.08 7.74 59.22
CA GLN A 65 87.37 7.66 58.55
C GLN A 65 88.47 8.35 59.37
N THR A 66 88.19 9.51 59.97
CA THR A 66 89.13 10.19 60.88
C THR A 66 89.40 9.37 62.14
N LEU A 67 88.38 8.77 62.75
CA LEU A 67 88.57 7.90 63.92
C LEU A 67 89.40 6.66 63.59
N LEU A 68 89.26 6.09 62.39
CA LEU A 68 90.04 4.93 61.96
C LEU A 68 91.52 5.23 61.68
N ILE A 69 91.92 6.51 61.62
CA ILE A 69 93.34 6.90 61.56
C ILE A 69 94.01 6.62 62.92
N ASN A 70 93.29 6.82 64.02
CA ASN A 70 93.82 6.76 65.38
C ASN A 70 93.35 5.52 66.17
N PHE A 71 92.26 4.88 65.76
CA PHE A 71 91.60 3.79 66.48
C PHE A 71 91.34 2.58 65.58
N THR A 72 91.27 1.38 66.18
CA THR A 72 90.91 0.15 65.47
C THR A 72 89.40 0.05 65.25
N ALA A 73 88.98 -0.78 64.30
CA ALA A 73 87.56 -0.98 63.96
C ALA A 73 86.67 -1.49 65.12
N LYS A 74 87.26 -2.01 66.20
CA LYS A 74 86.55 -2.49 67.40
C LYS A 74 86.48 -1.46 68.54
N HIS A 75 87.06 -0.27 68.35
CA HIS A 75 87.06 0.77 69.38
C HIS A 75 85.64 1.29 69.66
N PRO A 76 85.27 1.59 70.93
CA PRO A 76 83.92 2.02 71.28
C PRO A 76 83.38 3.20 70.46
N GLN A 77 84.23 4.21 70.18
CA GLN A 77 83.83 5.38 69.39
C GLN A 77 83.57 5.07 67.91
N VAL A 78 84.26 4.08 67.34
CA VAL A 78 84.03 3.64 65.96
C VAL A 78 82.71 2.86 65.89
N ARG A 79 82.45 2.03 66.89
CA ARG A 79 81.20 1.26 67.00
C ARG A 79 79.97 2.14 67.16
N GLU A 80 80.06 3.21 67.97
CA GLU A 80 78.97 4.18 68.12
C GLU A 80 78.63 4.84 66.78
N ILE A 81 79.63 5.23 65.99
CA ILE A 81 79.41 5.79 64.65
C ILE A 81 78.84 4.73 63.71
N ASP A 82 79.30 3.48 63.77
CA ASP A 82 78.74 2.39 62.98
C ASP A 82 77.26 2.13 63.33
N ASP A 83 76.87 2.29 64.59
CA ASP A 83 75.47 2.20 65.04
C ASP A 83 74.63 3.38 64.50
N GLN A 84 75.17 4.61 64.56
CA GLN A 84 74.53 5.80 63.97
C GLN A 84 74.36 5.68 62.45
N ILE A 85 75.37 5.15 61.74
CA ILE A 85 75.30 4.89 60.29
C ILE A 85 74.20 3.86 60.00
N ARG A 86 74.11 2.77 60.77
CA ARG A 86 73.07 1.75 60.59
C ARG A 86 71.67 2.29 60.83
N ALA A 87 71.48 3.10 61.86
CA ALA A 87 70.21 3.74 62.15
C ALA A 87 69.73 4.62 60.99
N ILE A 88 70.60 5.50 60.48
CA ILE A 88 70.24 6.41 59.37
C ILE A 88 70.02 5.64 58.06
N VAL A 89 70.80 4.58 57.79
CA VAL A 89 70.58 3.72 56.62
C VAL A 89 69.21 3.04 56.69
N TYR A 90 68.81 2.56 57.87
CA TYR A 90 67.50 1.94 58.07
C TYR A 90 66.36 2.95 57.86
N GLU A 91 66.48 4.16 58.40
CA GLU A 91 65.51 5.25 58.17
C GLU A 91 65.41 5.62 56.69
N ALA A 92 66.55 5.76 56.00
CA ALA A 92 66.59 6.05 54.56
C ALA A 92 65.95 4.93 53.73
N GLN A 93 66.17 3.66 54.07
CA GLN A 93 65.53 2.52 53.41
C GLN A 93 64.01 2.52 53.61
N LYS A 94 63.55 2.85 54.82
CA LYS A 94 62.11 2.96 55.13
C LYS A 94 61.46 4.09 54.32
N GLU A 95 62.14 5.23 54.23
CA GLU A 95 61.66 6.37 53.46
C GLU A 95 61.60 6.06 51.95
N LEU A 96 62.68 5.48 51.38
CA LEU A 96 62.71 5.06 49.97
C LEU A 96 61.61 4.05 49.65
N LYS A 97 61.33 3.10 50.55
CA LYS A 97 60.25 2.12 50.36
C LYS A 97 58.86 2.79 50.38
N THR A 98 58.68 3.82 51.20
CA THR A 98 57.43 4.59 51.26
C THR A 98 57.26 5.42 50.00
N LEU A 99 58.34 6.09 49.54
CA LEU A 99 58.38 6.83 48.30
C LEU A 99 58.07 5.92 47.10
N LEU A 100 58.68 4.73 47.03
CA LEU A 100 58.44 3.76 45.96
C LEU A 100 56.97 3.35 45.88
N ARG A 101 56.33 3.04 47.02
CA ARG A 101 54.89 2.72 47.08
C ARG A 101 54.03 3.88 46.60
N SER A 102 54.40 5.12 46.95
CA SER A 102 53.67 6.30 46.50
C SER A 102 53.80 6.52 44.98
N LEU A 103 55.00 6.29 44.41
CA LEU A 103 55.26 6.36 42.98
C LEU A 103 54.56 5.22 42.23
N GLU A 104 54.48 4.02 42.81
CA GLU A 104 53.69 2.91 42.25
C GLU A 104 52.20 3.24 42.16
N SER A 105 51.64 3.84 43.22
CA SER A 105 50.24 4.30 43.20
C SER A 105 50.03 5.36 42.13
N LYS A 106 50.90 6.38 42.08
CA LYS A 106 50.83 7.43 41.05
C LYS A 106 50.96 6.86 39.65
N ALA A 107 51.90 5.94 39.42
CA ALA A 107 52.08 5.30 38.12
C ALA A 107 50.79 4.57 37.70
N LYS A 108 50.15 3.84 38.62
CA LYS A 108 48.87 3.17 38.35
C LYS A 108 47.77 4.17 37.99
N ASP A 109 47.59 5.23 38.77
CA ASP A 109 46.56 6.24 38.52
C ASP A 109 46.75 6.92 37.16
N TYR A 110 47.99 7.21 36.79
CA TYR A 110 48.33 7.81 35.49
C TYR A 110 48.19 6.82 34.34
N ALA A 111 48.49 5.54 34.54
CA ALA A 111 48.23 4.49 33.54
C ALA A 111 46.73 4.35 33.26
N ASP A 112 45.89 4.28 34.31
CA ASP A 112 44.44 4.20 34.18
C ASP A 112 43.89 5.45 33.44
N LYS A 113 44.42 6.64 33.76
CA LYS A 113 44.06 7.89 33.08
C LYS A 113 44.49 7.92 31.62
N LEU A 114 45.67 7.35 31.30
CA LEU A 114 46.17 7.26 29.94
C LEU A 114 45.31 6.33 29.10
N ASP A 115 44.87 5.21 29.66
CA ASP A 115 43.98 4.27 28.98
C ASP A 115 42.59 4.88 28.70
N GLN A 116 42.02 5.60 29.67
CA GLN A 116 40.78 6.36 29.47
C GLN A 116 40.92 7.39 28.35
N LEU A 117 42.00 8.18 28.35
CA LEU A 117 42.24 9.19 27.32
C LEU A 117 42.51 8.57 25.95
N ARG A 118 43.18 7.40 25.88
CA ARG A 118 43.40 6.66 24.64
C ARG A 118 42.08 6.15 24.07
N GLU A 119 41.21 5.60 24.90
CA GLU A 119 39.87 5.16 24.48
C GLU A 119 39.00 6.33 24.02
N GLU A 120 39.00 7.46 24.72
CA GLU A 120 38.31 8.67 24.28
C GLU A 120 38.85 9.16 22.92
N ASN A 121 40.18 9.16 22.76
CA ASN A 121 40.82 9.60 21.52
C ASN A 121 40.53 8.67 20.33
N LYS A 122 40.39 7.36 20.57
CA LYS A 122 39.96 6.40 19.53
C LYS A 122 38.52 6.62 19.07
N ARG A 123 37.64 7.10 19.97
CA ARG A 123 36.22 7.37 19.67
C ARG A 123 35.98 8.73 19.03
N LEU A 124 36.92 9.67 19.13
CA LEU A 124 36.82 11.01 18.54
C LEU A 124 36.66 10.99 16.99
N PRO A 125 37.47 10.23 16.23
CA PRO A 125 37.30 10.13 14.78
C PRO A 125 35.91 9.63 14.34
N GLU A 126 35.36 8.66 15.07
CA GLU A 126 34.02 8.12 14.77
C GLU A 126 32.94 9.20 14.98
N LYS A 127 33.00 9.94 16.09
CA LYS A 127 32.09 11.08 16.34
C LYS A 127 32.25 12.19 15.30
N ALA A 128 33.49 12.50 14.89
CA ALA A 128 33.75 13.49 13.85
C ALA A 128 33.15 13.05 12.50
N LEU A 129 33.30 11.78 12.13
CA LEU A 129 32.69 11.22 10.92
C LEU A 129 31.16 11.25 10.99
N GLN A 130 30.56 10.90 12.13
CA GLN A 130 29.12 11.00 12.34
C GLN A 130 28.62 12.44 12.19
N LEU A 131 29.32 13.42 12.76
CA LEU A 131 28.99 14.83 12.62
C LEU A 131 29.04 15.27 11.14
N VAL A 132 30.08 14.90 10.40
CA VAL A 132 30.19 15.19 8.96
C VAL A 132 29.05 14.55 8.17
N ARG A 133 28.64 13.32 8.52
CA ARG A 133 27.49 12.64 7.90
C ARG A 133 26.19 13.40 8.17
N PHE A 134 25.93 13.77 9.41
CA PHE A 134 24.73 14.55 9.78
C PHE A 134 24.72 15.93 9.12
N GLN A 135 25.88 16.61 9.04
CA GLN A 135 25.98 17.89 8.35
C GLN A 135 25.61 17.73 6.86
N ARG A 136 26.15 16.70 6.20
CA ARG A 136 25.81 16.41 4.80
C ARG A 136 24.34 16.09 4.61
N GLU A 137 23.73 15.37 5.55
CA GLU A 137 22.30 15.06 5.53
C GLU A 137 21.44 16.32 5.68
N VAL A 138 21.79 17.20 6.62
CA VAL A 138 21.14 18.51 6.79
C VAL A 138 21.26 19.36 5.52
N ASP A 139 22.45 19.44 4.93
CA ASP A 139 22.70 20.23 3.71
C ASP A 139 21.90 19.69 2.53
N LEU A 140 21.82 18.36 2.38
CA LEU A 140 21.01 17.70 1.35
C LEU A 140 19.52 17.99 1.55
N GLN A 141 19.02 17.84 2.78
CA GLN A 141 17.63 18.09 3.11
C GLN A 141 17.25 19.55 2.85
N ALA A 142 18.14 20.50 3.21
CA ALA A 142 17.95 21.93 2.95
C ALA A 142 17.93 22.24 1.45
N SER A 143 18.83 21.64 0.67
CA SER A 143 18.83 21.79 -0.79
C SER A 143 17.56 21.23 -1.43
N LEU A 144 17.14 20.02 -1.03
CA LEU A 144 15.91 19.39 -1.52
C LEU A 144 14.68 20.23 -1.17
N TYR A 145 14.60 20.73 0.07
CA TYR A 145 13.52 21.61 0.50
C TYR A 145 13.47 22.90 -0.34
N SER A 146 14.62 23.52 -0.60
CA SER A 146 14.70 24.71 -1.45
C SER A 146 14.22 24.43 -2.87
N GLN A 147 14.67 23.33 -3.49
CA GLN A 147 14.25 22.94 -4.83
C GLN A 147 12.75 22.63 -4.90
N LEU A 148 12.23 21.91 -3.90
CA LEU A 148 10.80 21.60 -3.84
C LEU A 148 9.96 22.87 -3.68
N LYS A 149 10.42 23.81 -2.84
CA LYS A 149 9.78 25.11 -2.67
C LYS A 149 9.79 25.93 -3.96
N GLU A 150 10.91 25.94 -4.68
CA GLU A 150 11.03 26.61 -5.98
C GLU A 150 10.06 26.00 -7.00
N LYS A 151 10.05 24.67 -7.15
CA LYS A 151 9.12 23.97 -8.06
C LYS A 151 7.66 24.16 -7.69
N TYR A 152 7.35 24.22 -6.40
CA TYR A 152 6.00 24.53 -5.93
C TYR A 152 5.57 25.93 -6.36
N GLN A 153 6.44 26.94 -6.17
CA GLN A 153 6.15 28.31 -6.62
C GLN A 153 6.04 28.42 -8.14
N GLU A 154 6.92 27.73 -8.89
CA GLU A 154 6.84 27.66 -10.36
C GLU A 154 5.49 27.09 -10.81
N THR A 155 5.01 26.03 -10.16
CA THR A 155 3.72 25.40 -10.46
C THR A 155 2.55 26.33 -10.16
N LEU A 156 2.56 27.03 -9.02
CA LEU A 156 1.54 28.03 -8.68
C LEU A 156 1.49 29.17 -9.72
N ILE A 157 2.66 29.63 -10.17
CA ILE A 157 2.75 30.65 -11.23
C ILE A 157 2.17 30.09 -12.52
N GLN A 158 2.51 28.87 -12.93
CA GLN A 158 1.97 28.25 -14.14
C GLN A 158 0.44 28.05 -14.09
N GLU A 159 -0.10 27.63 -12.95
CA GLU A 159 -1.55 27.52 -12.75
C GLU A 159 -2.24 28.89 -12.87
N SER A 160 -1.68 29.94 -12.24
CA SER A 160 -2.22 31.30 -12.37
C SER A 160 -2.03 31.91 -13.78
N SER A 161 -1.01 31.44 -14.51
CA SER A 161 -0.68 31.91 -15.87
C SER A 161 -1.43 31.16 -16.97
N LYS A 162 -2.17 30.10 -16.64
CA LYS A 162 -3.21 29.56 -17.55
C LYS A 162 -4.33 30.59 -17.63
N VAL A 163 -4.14 31.59 -18.47
CA VAL A 163 -5.24 32.31 -19.09
C VAL A 163 -5.89 31.29 -20.01
N GLU A 164 -7.03 30.73 -19.61
CA GLU A 164 -7.96 30.09 -20.55
C GLU A 164 -8.46 31.18 -21.50
N GLU A 165 -7.63 31.56 -22.47
CA GLU A 165 -8.02 32.40 -23.60
C GLU A 165 -8.85 31.52 -24.55
N VAL A 166 -10.05 31.15 -24.11
CA VAL A 166 -10.99 30.41 -24.94
C VAL A 166 -11.59 31.40 -25.94
N SER A 167 -10.90 31.60 -27.05
CA SER A 167 -11.42 32.41 -28.14
C SER A 167 -12.46 31.59 -28.92
N ILE A 168 -13.68 32.10 -29.01
CA ILE A 168 -14.74 31.51 -29.83
C ILE A 168 -14.38 31.74 -31.30
N VAL A 169 -13.65 30.79 -31.90
CA VAL A 169 -13.26 30.84 -33.33
C VAL A 169 -14.49 30.84 -34.24
N LYS A 170 -15.55 30.12 -33.84
CA LYS A 170 -16.82 30.11 -34.55
C LYS A 170 -17.98 29.92 -33.56
N PRO A 171 -18.88 30.91 -33.43
CA PRO A 171 -20.05 30.76 -32.58
C PRO A 171 -20.95 29.63 -33.12
N ALA A 172 -21.61 28.91 -32.21
CA ALA A 172 -22.53 27.85 -32.59
C ALA A 172 -23.72 28.47 -33.35
N VAL A 173 -23.91 28.03 -34.60
CA VAL A 173 -25.06 28.45 -35.41
C VAL A 173 -26.21 27.49 -35.13
N PRO A 174 -27.41 27.97 -34.78
CA PRO A 174 -28.58 27.12 -34.64
C PRO A 174 -28.87 26.44 -35.99
N PRO A 175 -29.12 25.13 -36.03
CA PRO A 175 -29.40 24.44 -37.27
C PRO A 175 -30.75 24.88 -37.84
N ASP A 176 -30.77 25.26 -39.13
CA ASP A 176 -32.01 25.68 -39.82
C ASP A 176 -33.05 24.56 -39.93
N LYS A 177 -32.60 23.30 -39.85
CA LYS A 177 -33.46 22.12 -39.93
C LYS A 177 -33.00 21.05 -38.94
N PRO A 178 -33.93 20.33 -38.30
CA PRO A 178 -33.58 19.19 -37.48
C PRO A 178 -32.89 18.11 -38.32
N SER A 179 -31.73 17.65 -37.86
CA SER A 179 -30.92 16.62 -38.53
C SER A 179 -31.68 15.30 -38.74
N ASN A 180 -32.68 15.03 -37.89
CA ASN A 180 -33.33 13.73 -37.81
C ASN A 180 -34.85 13.82 -38.02
N MET A 181 -35.33 14.64 -38.97
CA MET A 181 -36.75 14.64 -39.29
C MET A 181 -37.10 13.38 -40.10
N PRO A 182 -37.87 12.43 -39.55
CA PRO A 182 -38.29 11.29 -40.35
C PRO A 182 -39.16 11.80 -41.49
N SER A 183 -38.90 11.31 -42.71
CA SER A 183 -39.67 11.68 -43.89
C SER A 183 -41.13 11.33 -43.68
N LYS A 184 -41.97 12.34 -43.42
CA LYS A 184 -43.42 12.20 -43.18
C LYS A 184 -44.08 11.35 -44.27
N LEU A 185 -43.61 11.48 -45.50
CA LEU A 185 -44.10 10.73 -46.65
C LEU A 185 -43.86 9.22 -46.52
N ILE A 186 -42.70 8.79 -45.98
CA ILE A 186 -42.43 7.36 -45.74
C ILE A 186 -43.31 6.82 -44.62
N ILE A 187 -43.52 7.59 -43.54
CA ILE A 187 -44.41 7.17 -42.42
C ILE A 187 -45.85 6.98 -42.92
N VAL A 188 -46.36 7.94 -43.70
CA VAL A 188 -47.72 7.85 -44.25
C VAL A 188 -47.84 6.70 -45.24
N ALA A 189 -46.86 6.54 -46.14
CA ALA A 189 -46.87 5.45 -47.12
C ALA A 189 -46.83 4.07 -46.44
N THR A 190 -45.97 3.89 -45.44
CA THR A 190 -45.90 2.63 -44.68
C THR A 190 -47.17 2.37 -43.88
N GLY A 191 -47.77 3.40 -43.27
CA GLY A 191 -49.06 3.29 -42.59
C GLY A 191 -50.19 2.84 -43.52
N ILE A 192 -50.27 3.39 -44.73
CA ILE A 192 -51.28 2.99 -45.74
C ILE A 192 -51.06 1.53 -46.14
N VAL A 193 -49.82 1.14 -46.44
CA VAL A 193 -49.49 -0.24 -46.86
C VAL A 193 -49.83 -1.24 -45.74
N MET A 194 -49.45 -0.94 -44.48
CA MET A 194 -49.77 -1.81 -43.36
C MET A 194 -51.28 -1.90 -43.09
N GLY A 195 -52.00 -0.77 -43.16
CA GLY A 195 -53.45 -0.77 -42.99
C GLY A 195 -54.16 -1.62 -44.05
N LEU A 196 -53.69 -1.59 -45.29
CA LEU A 196 -54.24 -2.39 -46.38
C LEU A 196 -53.98 -3.89 -46.15
N ILE A 197 -52.77 -4.26 -45.74
CA ILE A 197 -52.42 -5.65 -45.39
C ILE A 197 -53.31 -6.17 -44.26
N ILE A 198 -53.43 -5.40 -43.17
CA ILE A 198 -54.27 -5.76 -42.02
C ILE A 198 -55.74 -5.89 -42.44
N GLY A 199 -56.25 -4.96 -43.26
CA GLY A 199 -57.63 -5.01 -43.76
C GLY A 199 -57.93 -6.26 -44.58
N VAL A 200 -57.01 -6.66 -45.46
CA VAL A 200 -57.14 -7.91 -46.24
C VAL A 200 -57.15 -9.12 -45.31
N VAL A 201 -56.21 -9.19 -44.37
CA VAL A 201 -56.18 -10.28 -43.37
C VAL A 201 -57.49 -10.35 -42.59
N PHE A 202 -58.01 -9.20 -42.16
CA PHE A 202 -59.27 -9.14 -41.41
C PHE A 202 -60.48 -9.56 -42.24
N ALA A 203 -60.52 -9.23 -43.54
CA ALA A 203 -61.57 -9.71 -44.44
C ALA A 203 -61.56 -11.24 -44.59
N PHE A 204 -60.37 -11.85 -44.71
CA PHE A 204 -60.26 -13.31 -44.73
C PHE A 204 -60.65 -13.95 -43.41
N LEU A 205 -60.27 -13.35 -42.27
CA LEU A 205 -60.72 -13.83 -40.96
C LEU A 205 -62.25 -13.74 -40.84
N ALA A 206 -62.86 -12.64 -41.27
CA ALA A 206 -64.31 -12.47 -41.27
C ALA A 206 -65.01 -13.55 -42.09
N GLU A 207 -64.48 -13.91 -43.26
CA GLU A 207 -65.00 -15.00 -44.09
C GLU A 207 -64.87 -16.37 -43.39
N ILE A 208 -63.73 -16.66 -42.75
CA ILE A 208 -63.52 -17.92 -42.03
C ILE A 208 -64.47 -18.06 -40.83
N PHE A 209 -64.80 -16.95 -40.17
CA PHE A 209 -65.77 -16.95 -39.07
C PHE A 209 -67.23 -16.92 -39.55
N ASP A 210 -67.50 -16.70 -40.84
CA ASP A 210 -68.85 -16.84 -41.39
C ASP A 210 -69.20 -18.33 -41.47
N THR A 211 -70.17 -18.73 -40.66
CA THR A 211 -70.64 -20.13 -40.53
C THR A 211 -71.92 -20.39 -41.32
N SER A 212 -72.26 -19.50 -42.27
CA SER A 212 -73.44 -19.65 -43.11
C SER A 212 -73.29 -20.85 -44.07
N MET A 213 -74.03 -21.93 -43.79
CA MET A 213 -74.15 -23.09 -44.69
C MET A 213 -75.02 -22.72 -45.89
N GLY A 214 -74.37 -22.35 -47.00
CA GLY A 214 -75.04 -21.96 -48.23
C GLY A 214 -74.99 -22.99 -49.36
N ARG A 215 -74.18 -24.05 -49.21
CA ARG A 215 -73.86 -24.99 -50.29
C ARG A 215 -74.41 -26.39 -50.01
N ILE A 216 -74.75 -27.11 -51.08
CA ILE A 216 -75.34 -28.45 -51.00
C ILE A 216 -74.33 -29.42 -50.37
N GLU A 217 -73.05 -29.23 -50.70
CA GLU A 217 -71.93 -30.01 -50.23
C GLU A 217 -71.74 -29.92 -48.71
N ASP A 218 -71.93 -28.74 -48.11
CA ASP A 218 -71.82 -28.51 -46.66
C ASP A 218 -72.85 -29.35 -45.87
N VAL A 219 -74.05 -29.53 -46.44
CA VAL A 219 -75.15 -30.28 -45.81
C VAL A 219 -74.94 -31.79 -45.93
N GLU A 220 -74.47 -32.27 -47.09
CA GLU A 220 -74.18 -33.70 -47.31
C GLU A 220 -73.01 -34.18 -46.45
N GLU A 221 -71.95 -33.38 -46.32
CA GLU A 221 -70.77 -33.74 -45.54
C GLU A 221 -71.08 -33.82 -44.04
N LEU A 222 -71.89 -32.88 -43.52
CA LEU A 222 -72.23 -32.83 -42.09
C LEU A 222 -73.22 -33.93 -41.67
N LEU A 223 -74.28 -34.14 -42.46
CA LEU A 223 -75.37 -35.05 -42.09
C LEU A 223 -75.17 -36.47 -42.63
N GLN A 224 -74.17 -36.69 -43.51
CA GLN A 224 -73.88 -37.97 -44.17
C GLN A 224 -75.10 -38.63 -44.83
N VAL A 225 -76.03 -37.80 -45.33
CA VAL A 225 -77.22 -38.23 -46.07
C VAL A 225 -77.27 -37.50 -47.41
N PRO A 226 -77.65 -38.19 -48.50
CA PRO A 226 -77.76 -37.54 -49.80
C PRO A 226 -78.90 -36.52 -49.80
N VAL A 227 -78.68 -35.36 -50.40
CA VAL A 227 -79.71 -34.33 -50.52
C VAL A 227 -80.72 -34.75 -51.60
N LEU A 228 -81.95 -35.06 -51.18
CA LEU A 228 -83.01 -35.56 -52.06
C LEU A 228 -83.62 -34.48 -52.98
N GLY A 229 -83.40 -33.21 -52.68
CA GLY A 229 -83.83 -32.08 -53.48
C GLY A 229 -83.67 -30.75 -52.76
N VAL A 230 -83.44 -29.68 -53.53
CA VAL A 230 -83.35 -28.31 -53.01
C VAL A 230 -84.69 -27.62 -53.28
N ILE A 231 -85.36 -27.20 -52.20
CA ILE A 231 -86.58 -26.40 -52.31
C ILE A 231 -86.16 -24.93 -52.25
N PRO A 232 -86.25 -24.17 -53.36
CA PRO A 232 -85.90 -22.76 -53.32
C PRO A 232 -86.82 -22.05 -52.33
N PHE A 233 -86.25 -21.16 -51.52
CA PHE A 233 -87.07 -20.27 -50.70
C PHE A 233 -87.89 -19.41 -51.66
N LEU A 234 -89.20 -19.66 -51.69
CA LEU A 234 -90.12 -18.93 -52.54
C LEU A 234 -90.38 -17.58 -51.89
N GLU A 235 -89.51 -16.62 -52.22
CA GLU A 235 -89.70 -15.26 -51.78
C GLU A 235 -91.07 -14.75 -52.25
N SER A 236 -91.78 -14.13 -51.32
CA SER A 236 -92.68 -13.07 -51.68
C SER A 236 -92.01 -12.17 -52.73
N GLU A 237 -92.66 -11.88 -53.85
CA GLU A 237 -92.56 -10.51 -54.38
C GLU A 237 -93.19 -9.58 -53.31
N GLU A 238 -92.45 -9.34 -52.22
CA GLU A 238 -92.80 -8.39 -51.15
C GLU A 238 -92.31 -6.98 -51.46
N ASN A 239 -91.84 -6.76 -52.69
CA ASN A 239 -91.44 -5.44 -53.17
C ASN A 239 -92.62 -4.59 -53.70
N ASP A 240 -93.86 -5.11 -53.67
CA ASP A 240 -95.06 -4.30 -53.93
C ASP A 240 -95.89 -3.99 -52.67
N LYS A 241 -95.30 -4.07 -51.47
CA LYS A 241 -95.92 -3.52 -50.24
C LYS A 241 -95.78 -2.01 -50.06
N LYS A 242 -95.39 -1.27 -51.12
CA LYS A 242 -95.46 0.21 -51.13
C LYS A 242 -96.56 0.82 -51.98
N GLN A 243 -97.39 0.06 -52.70
CA GLN A 243 -98.56 0.64 -53.36
C GLN A 243 -99.72 -0.36 -53.44
N SER A 244 -100.62 -0.30 -52.45
CA SER A 244 -102.09 -0.29 -52.61
C SER A 244 -102.77 -0.75 -51.33
N ARG A 245 -103.50 0.17 -50.70
CA ARG A 245 -104.53 -0.14 -49.70
C ARG A 245 -105.68 -0.89 -50.39
N HIS A 246 -106.24 -1.88 -49.72
CA HIS A 246 -107.42 -2.71 -50.07
C HIS A 246 -107.25 -3.76 -51.18
N ARG A 247 -107.08 -5.04 -50.77
CA ARG A 247 -107.84 -6.21 -51.31
C ARG A 247 -107.49 -7.53 -50.59
N GLU A 248 -108.56 -8.15 -50.06
CA GLU A 248 -108.89 -9.56 -49.81
C GLU A 248 -107.86 -10.65 -49.38
N PRO A 249 -108.29 -11.63 -48.56
CA PRO A 249 -107.44 -12.65 -47.93
C PRO A 249 -107.06 -13.85 -48.82
N GLU A 250 -107.30 -13.82 -50.14
CA GLU A 250 -107.06 -15.00 -51.00
C GLU A 250 -105.58 -15.27 -51.33
N ARG A 251 -104.68 -14.28 -51.20
CA ARG A 251 -103.25 -14.44 -51.58
C ARG A 251 -102.43 -15.32 -50.64
N THR A 252 -102.87 -15.52 -49.40
CA THR A 252 -102.16 -16.38 -48.44
C THR A 252 -102.34 -17.86 -48.78
N ARG A 253 -103.48 -18.25 -49.37
CA ARG A 253 -103.77 -19.64 -49.76
C ARG A 253 -102.93 -20.12 -50.95
N THR A 254 -102.38 -19.19 -51.74
CA THR A 254 -101.58 -19.51 -52.93
C THR A 254 -100.14 -19.93 -52.59
N ARG A 255 -99.63 -19.59 -51.40
CA ARG A 255 -98.27 -19.92 -50.93
C ARG A 255 -98.11 -21.34 -50.43
N ASP A 256 -99.05 -21.78 -49.59
CA ASP A 256 -98.94 -23.09 -48.93
C ASP A 256 -99.24 -24.26 -49.88
N LEU A 257 -99.76 -23.97 -51.09
CA LEU A 257 -100.15 -24.98 -52.07
C LEU A 257 -99.71 -24.62 -53.50
N VAL A 258 -98.42 -24.25 -53.67
CA VAL A 258 -97.84 -23.84 -54.97
C VAL A 258 -98.05 -24.84 -56.10
N THR A 259 -98.12 -26.14 -55.79
CA THR A 259 -98.36 -27.20 -56.77
C THR A 259 -99.76 -27.16 -57.39
N HIS A 260 -100.75 -26.63 -56.69
CA HIS A 260 -102.13 -26.52 -57.16
C HIS A 260 -102.39 -25.21 -57.91
N TYR A 261 -101.86 -24.09 -57.39
CA TYR A 261 -102.16 -22.76 -57.94
C TYR A 261 -101.22 -22.29 -59.06
N LYS A 262 -99.94 -22.72 -59.06
CA LYS A 262 -98.97 -22.40 -60.13
C LYS A 262 -98.17 -23.65 -60.53
N PRO A 263 -98.81 -24.60 -61.23
CA PRO A 263 -98.24 -25.92 -61.52
C PRO A 263 -97.02 -25.93 -62.46
N GLY A 264 -96.68 -24.82 -63.13
CA GLY A 264 -95.48 -24.69 -63.97
C GLY A 264 -94.35 -23.86 -63.35
N SER A 265 -94.42 -23.54 -62.05
CA SER A 265 -93.40 -22.74 -61.37
C SER A 265 -92.19 -23.55 -60.95
N MET A 266 -91.03 -22.90 -60.78
CA MET A 266 -89.79 -23.53 -60.27
C MET A 266 -90.01 -24.22 -58.92
N GLY A 267 -90.80 -23.62 -58.02
CA GLY A 267 -91.18 -24.26 -56.76
C GLY A 267 -92.00 -25.55 -56.96
N ALA A 268 -93.00 -25.53 -57.85
CA ALA A 268 -93.80 -26.72 -58.15
C ALA A 268 -92.97 -27.84 -58.79
N GLU A 269 -92.01 -27.51 -59.65
CA GLU A 269 -91.06 -28.48 -60.22
C GLU A 269 -90.10 -29.05 -59.17
N ALA A 270 -89.60 -28.23 -58.24
CA ALA A 270 -88.76 -28.71 -57.15
C ALA A 270 -89.48 -29.76 -56.28
N PHE A 271 -90.76 -29.52 -55.95
CA PHE A 271 -91.59 -30.51 -55.23
C PHE A 271 -91.91 -31.76 -56.07
N ARG A 272 -92.06 -31.63 -57.40
CA ARG A 272 -92.24 -32.78 -58.30
C ARG A 272 -90.98 -33.64 -58.37
N ALA A 273 -89.81 -33.02 -58.53
CA ALA A 273 -88.52 -33.70 -58.52
C ALA A 273 -88.31 -34.44 -57.19
N LEU A 274 -88.59 -33.78 -56.06
CA LEU A 274 -88.53 -34.41 -54.74
C LEU A 274 -89.46 -35.63 -54.63
N ARG A 275 -90.70 -35.53 -55.12
CA ARG A 275 -91.65 -36.66 -55.14
C ARG A 275 -91.13 -37.83 -55.98
N THR A 276 -90.56 -37.54 -57.14
CA THR A 276 -89.98 -38.56 -58.02
C THR A 276 -88.80 -39.26 -57.34
N ASN A 277 -87.88 -38.49 -56.74
CA ASN A 277 -86.74 -39.04 -56.00
C ASN A 277 -87.19 -39.92 -54.82
N LEU A 278 -88.20 -39.48 -54.07
CA LEU A 278 -88.82 -40.29 -53.00
C LEU A 278 -89.49 -41.57 -53.51
N GLN A 279 -90.12 -41.54 -54.70
CA GLN A 279 -90.71 -42.73 -55.30
C GLN A 279 -89.65 -43.76 -55.71
N PHE A 280 -88.53 -43.31 -56.28
CA PHE A 280 -87.40 -44.19 -56.58
C PHE A 280 -86.80 -44.81 -55.32
N LEU A 281 -86.60 -44.02 -54.26
CA LEU A 281 -86.07 -44.52 -52.98
C LEU A 281 -86.93 -45.64 -52.38
N ARG A 282 -88.27 -45.50 -52.47
CA ARG A 282 -89.23 -46.50 -51.94
C ARG A 282 -89.31 -47.79 -52.78
N LEU A 283 -88.97 -47.72 -54.07
CA LEU A 283 -88.88 -48.89 -54.93
C LEU A 283 -87.62 -49.72 -54.62
N GLU A 284 -86.52 -49.06 -54.26
CA GLU A 284 -85.29 -49.73 -53.82
C GLU A 284 -85.43 -50.42 -52.44
N THR A 285 -86.31 -49.95 -51.54
CA THR A 285 -86.48 -50.56 -50.21
C THR A 285 -87.39 -51.80 -50.19
N LYS A 286 -87.98 -52.19 -51.32
CA LYS A 286 -88.95 -53.32 -51.41
C LYS A 286 -88.47 -54.50 -52.27
N GLY A 287 -87.19 -54.51 -52.66
CA GLY A 287 -86.45 -55.67 -53.16
C GLY A 287 -85.39 -56.10 -52.16
#